data_AF-A0A973GQI5-F1
#
_entry.id   AF-A0A973GQI5-F1
#
_cell.length_a   1.000
_cell.length_b   1.000
_cell.length_c   1.000
_cell.angle_alpha   90.00
_cell.angle_beta   90.00
_cell.angle_gamma   90.00
#
_symmetry.space_group_name_H-M   'P 1'
#
loop_
_entity.id
_entity.type
_entity.pdbx_description
1 polymer ?
#
loop_
_entity_poly.entity_id
_entity_poly.type
_entity_poly.pdbx_seq_one_letter_code
_entity_poly.pdbx_strand_id
1 'polypeptide(L)'
;KLRANQKLAPKPVRYTHEGSTYAADGVRITGSKAFVDSVLSRLKDLLKFESDETRLPVVYKKSMDRESGKTLASYNCYVQVHQRGDVAAKKKAKKKGKNNI
;
A
#
# COMPACT_ATOMS: atom_id res chain seq x y z
N LYS A 1 11.47 19.20 -8.40
CA LYS A 1 10.49 19.71 -9.40
C LYS A 1 9.63 18.55 -9.89
N LEU A 2 8.30 18.68 -9.86
CA LEU A 2 7.37 17.69 -10.40
C LEU A 2 7.55 17.58 -11.92
N ARG A 3 7.54 16.36 -12.45
CA ARG A 3 7.62 16.08 -13.90
C ARG A 3 6.58 15.01 -14.25
N ALA A 4 6.11 15.03 -15.49
CA ALA A 4 5.28 13.95 -16.00
C ALA A 4 6.06 12.62 -15.95
N ASN A 5 5.35 11.52 -15.68
CA ASN A 5 5.86 10.15 -15.77
C ASN A 5 7.14 9.89 -14.95
N GLN A 6 7.28 10.51 -13.78
CA GLN A 6 8.38 10.19 -12.88
C GLN A 6 8.32 8.72 -12.46
N LYS A 7 9.46 8.04 -12.54
CA LYS A 7 9.56 6.63 -12.15
C LYS A 7 9.15 6.46 -10.68
N LEU A 8 8.12 5.65 -10.47
CA LEU A 8 7.70 5.22 -9.14
C LEU A 8 8.79 4.33 -8.49
N ALA A 9 9.09 4.60 -7.23
CA ALA A 9 10.01 3.82 -6.39
C ALA A 9 9.54 3.77 -4.93
N PRO A 10 8.33 3.21 -4.66
CA PRO A 10 7.80 3.11 -3.30
C PRO A 10 8.65 2.16 -2.46
N LYS A 11 8.89 2.52 -1.19
CA LYS A 11 9.49 1.63 -0.20
C LYS A 11 8.40 0.71 0.37
N PRO A 12 8.48 -0.62 0.17
CA PRO A 12 7.46 -1.52 0.70
C PRO A 12 7.39 -1.47 2.22
N VAL A 13 6.17 -1.42 2.76
CA VAL A 13 5.91 -1.63 4.18
C VAL A 13 6.38 -3.04 4.55
N ARG A 14 7.21 -3.14 5.59
CA ARG A 14 7.77 -4.43 6.03
C ARG A 14 6.66 -5.36 6.50
N TYR A 15 6.83 -6.66 6.28
CA TYR A 15 5.88 -7.66 6.76
C TYR A 15 5.72 -7.63 8.29
N THR A 16 6.83 -7.45 9.00
CA THR A 16 6.87 -7.36 10.47
C THR A 16 6.56 -5.95 10.99
N HIS A 17 5.98 -5.07 10.16
CA HIS A 17 5.63 -3.72 10.62
C HIS A 17 4.43 -3.79 11.55
N GLU A 18 4.58 -3.23 12.74
CA GLU A 18 3.50 -3.10 13.72
C GLU A 18 3.07 -1.64 13.82
N GLY A 19 1.79 -1.42 14.15
CA GLY A 19 1.21 -0.09 14.26
C GLY A 19 0.83 0.55 12.92
N SER A 20 0.68 1.87 12.92
CA SER A 20 0.14 2.62 11.78
C SER A 20 1.11 2.66 10.60
N THR A 21 0.59 2.46 9.39
CA THR A 21 1.32 2.65 8.12
C THR A 21 1.02 4.00 7.47
N TYR A 22 0.35 4.91 8.19
CA TYR A 22 -0.12 6.19 7.64
C TYR A 22 1.01 7.07 7.10
N ALA A 23 2.21 6.99 7.70
CA ALA A 23 3.39 7.76 7.29
C ALA A 23 4.30 7.03 6.28
N ALA A 24 3.95 5.81 5.86
CA ALA A 24 4.71 5.07 4.86
C ALA A 24 4.33 5.51 3.44
N ASP A 25 5.20 5.22 2.47
CA ASP A 25 4.97 5.52 1.06
C ASP A 25 3.62 4.93 0.60
N GLY A 26 2.75 5.78 0.06
CA GLY A 26 1.39 5.40 -0.30
C GLY A 26 0.63 6.52 -0.99
N VAL A 27 -0.50 6.14 -1.56
CA VAL A 27 -1.47 7.07 -2.14
C VAL A 27 -2.76 7.01 -1.33
N ARG A 28 -3.24 8.18 -0.89
CA ARG A 28 -4.58 8.34 -0.32
C ARG A 28 -5.42 9.18 -1.27
N ILE A 29 -6.49 8.59 -1.79
CA ILE A 29 -7.45 9.27 -2.66
C ILE A 29 -8.74 9.43 -1.86
N THR A 30 -9.23 10.66 -1.77
CA THR A 30 -10.48 10.96 -1.05
C THR A 30 -11.51 11.51 -2.03
N GLY A 31 -12.77 11.07 -1.92
CA GLY A 31 -13.84 11.58 -2.77
C GLY A 31 -15.04 10.62 -2.85
N SER A 32 -15.90 10.84 -3.83
CA SER A 32 -16.96 9.86 -4.15
C SER A 32 -16.34 8.56 -4.66
N LYS A 33 -17.07 7.44 -4.53
CA LYS A 33 -16.58 6.15 -5.02
C LYS A 33 -16.23 6.21 -6.52
N ALA A 34 -17.09 6.81 -7.34
CA ALA A 34 -16.88 6.93 -8.78
C ALA A 34 -15.61 7.72 -9.15
N PHE A 35 -15.33 8.80 -8.41
CA PHE A 35 -14.10 9.56 -8.59
C PHE A 35 -12.86 8.75 -8.21
N VAL A 36 -12.90 8.08 -7.05
CA VAL A 36 -11.81 7.23 -6.58
C VAL A 36 -11.50 6.12 -7.59
N ASP A 37 -12.53 5.41 -8.07
CA ASP A 37 -12.38 4.35 -9.07
C ASP A 37 -11.76 4.90 -10.38
N SER A 38 -12.20 6.09 -10.81
CA SER A 38 -11.67 6.77 -11.99
C SER A 38 -10.18 7.11 -11.83
N VAL A 39 -9.75 7.60 -10.67
CA VAL A 39 -8.33 7.88 -10.43
C VAL A 39 -7.52 6.58 -10.38
N LEU A 40 -7.99 5.55 -9.65
CA LEU A 40 -7.29 4.26 -9.56
C LEU A 40 -7.10 3.60 -10.93
N SER A 41 -8.08 3.69 -11.82
CA SER A 41 -7.99 3.13 -13.19
C SER A 41 -6.83 3.72 -14.01
N ARG A 42 -6.30 4.89 -13.61
CA ARG A 42 -5.18 5.59 -14.25
C ARG A 42 -3.83 5.30 -13.58
N LEU A 43 -3.82 4.75 -12.36
CA LEU A 43 -2.59 4.44 -11.61
C LEU A 43 -2.03 3.05 -11.94
N LYS A 44 -2.06 2.65 -13.21
CA LYS A 44 -1.67 1.30 -13.66
C LYS A 44 -0.20 0.99 -13.41
N ASP A 45 0.66 2.00 -13.36
CA ASP A 45 2.09 1.85 -13.05
C ASP A 45 2.36 1.26 -11.66
N LEU A 46 1.40 1.31 -10.74
CA LEU A 46 1.53 0.68 -9.42
C LEU A 46 1.43 -0.86 -9.50
N LEU A 47 0.77 -1.41 -10.53
CA LEU A 47 0.56 -2.85 -10.68
C LEU A 47 1.87 -3.63 -10.79
N LYS A 48 2.96 -3.01 -11.26
CA LYS A 48 4.30 -3.62 -11.31
C LYS A 48 4.87 -3.98 -9.93
N PHE A 49 4.29 -3.43 -8.85
CA PHE A 49 4.67 -3.74 -7.47
C PHE A 49 3.78 -4.81 -6.84
N GLU A 50 2.88 -5.42 -7.60
CA GLU A 50 2.19 -6.66 -7.26
C GLU A 50 3.03 -7.83 -7.79
N SER A 51 3.50 -8.71 -6.90
CA SER A 51 4.39 -9.83 -7.23
C SER A 51 4.35 -10.93 -6.16
N ASP A 52 5.20 -11.95 -6.26
CA ASP A 52 5.37 -12.94 -5.20
C ASP A 52 6.07 -12.38 -3.95
N GLU A 53 6.84 -11.29 -4.08
CA GLU A 53 7.56 -10.66 -2.97
C GLU A 53 6.78 -9.51 -2.33
N THR A 54 5.90 -8.86 -3.08
CA THR A 54 5.14 -7.67 -2.65
C THR A 54 3.68 -7.75 -3.04
N ARG A 55 2.81 -7.15 -2.24
CA ARG A 55 1.38 -6.98 -2.52
C ARG A 55 1.00 -5.52 -2.54
N LEU A 56 -0.01 -5.18 -3.33
CA LEU A 56 -0.56 -3.84 -3.50
C LEU A 56 -2.01 -3.82 -2.98
N PRO A 57 -2.23 -3.81 -1.66
CA PRO A 57 -3.57 -3.67 -1.09
C PRO A 57 -4.23 -2.37 -1.53
N VAL A 58 -5.50 -2.48 -1.92
CA VAL A 58 -6.41 -1.36 -2.18
C VAL A 58 -7.50 -1.40 -1.12
N VAL A 59 -7.51 -0.42 -0.21
CA VAL A 59 -8.43 -0.41 0.93
C VAL A 59 -9.34 0.80 0.86
N TYR A 60 -10.63 0.56 0.68
CA TYR A 60 -11.67 1.58 0.76
C TYR A 60 -12.23 1.66 2.18
N LYS A 61 -12.29 2.87 2.72
CA LYS A 61 -12.98 3.17 3.98
C LYS A 61 -13.98 4.29 3.73
N LYS A 62 -15.26 4.08 4.08
CA LYS A 62 -16.22 5.19 4.10
C LYS A 62 -15.73 6.24 5.09
N SER A 63 -15.78 7.49 4.68
CA SER A 63 -15.46 8.60 5.57
C SER A 63 -16.54 8.73 6.63
N MET A 64 -16.14 9.15 7.82
CA MET A 64 -17.05 9.49 8.90
C MET A 64 -16.81 10.96 9.24
N ASP A 65 -17.91 11.65 9.49
CA ASP A 65 -17.84 12.98 10.08
C ASP A 65 -17.33 12.85 11.53
N ARG A 66 -16.36 13.69 11.89
CA ARG A 66 -15.67 13.56 13.17
C ARG A 66 -16.54 13.98 14.34
N GLU A 67 -17.39 14.98 14.15
CA GLU A 67 -18.22 15.56 15.22
C GLU A 67 -19.48 14.74 15.45
N SER A 68 -20.16 14.35 14.38
CA SER A 68 -21.42 13.60 14.46
C SER A 68 -21.25 12.08 14.47
N GLY A 69 -20.07 11.56 14.10
CA GLY A 69 -19.81 10.12 13.93
C GLY A 69 -20.57 9.48 12.76
N LYS A 70 -21.32 10.26 11.97
CA LYS A 70 -22.14 9.76 10.87
C LYS A 70 -21.28 9.41 9.67
N THR A 71 -21.67 8.35 8.97
CA THR A 71 -21.01 7.95 7.73
C THR A 71 -21.33 8.95 6.62
N LEU A 72 -20.30 9.36 5.87
CA LEU A 72 -20.43 10.24 4.72
C LEU A 72 -20.55 9.41 3.43
N ALA A 73 -21.01 10.07 2.35
CA ALA A 73 -21.02 9.50 1.00
C ALA A 73 -19.61 9.42 0.37
N SER A 74 -18.59 10.00 1.00
CA SER A 74 -17.21 9.98 0.55
C SER A 74 -16.43 8.79 1.11
N TYR A 75 -15.34 8.47 0.44
CA TYR A 75 -14.44 7.37 0.76
C TYR A 75 -13.00 7.87 0.85
N ASN A 76 -12.21 7.22 1.70
CA ASN A 76 -10.76 7.24 1.66
C ASN A 76 -10.29 5.91 1.07
N CYS A 77 -9.58 5.96 -0.05
CA CYS A 77 -8.90 4.82 -0.63
C CYS A 77 -7.41 4.92 -0.37
N TYR A 78 -6.85 3.87 0.23
CA TYR A 78 -5.43 3.74 0.50
C TYR A 78 -4.83 2.69 -0.42
N VAL A 79 -3.72 3.05 -1.08
CA VAL A 79 -2.90 2.13 -1.87
C VAL A 79 -1.47 2.22 -1.37
N GLN A 80 -0.93 1.08 -0.92
CA GLN A 80 0.44 0.98 -0.40
C GLN A 80 1.07 -0.31 -0.91
N VAL A 81 2.40 -0.34 -1.03
CA VAL A 81 3.13 -1.59 -1.34
C VAL A 81 3.54 -2.22 -0.03
N HIS A 82 3.21 -3.49 0.19
CA HIS A 82 3.61 -4.26 1.36
C HIS A 82 4.46 -5.46 0.94
N GLN A 83 5.41 -5.86 1.77
CA GLN A 83 6.08 -7.15 1.61
C GLN A 83 5.11 -8.31 1.89
N ARG A 84 5.21 -9.41 1.13
CA ARG A 84 4.54 -10.67 1.41
C ARG A 84 5.32 -11.48 2.46
N GLY A 85 4.61 -12.21 3.31
CA GLY A 85 5.17 -12.86 4.50
C GLY A 85 6.12 -14.03 4.24
N ASP A 86 6.06 -14.66 3.06
CA ASP A 86 6.65 -16.00 2.90
C ASP A 86 8.03 -16.04 2.23
N VAL A 87 8.43 -15.01 1.47
CA VAL A 87 9.71 -15.04 0.75
C VAL A 87 10.88 -14.54 1.62
N ALA A 88 10.64 -13.52 2.45
CA ALA A 88 11.66 -12.97 3.33
C ALA A 88 11.95 -13.87 4.55
N ALA A 89 10.93 -14.55 5.08
CA ALA A 89 11.07 -15.49 6.19
C ALA A 89 11.94 -16.70 5.80
N LYS A 90 11.72 -17.29 4.61
CA LYS A 90 12.52 -18.41 4.09
C LYS A 90 13.97 -18.00 3.80
N LYS A 91 14.22 -16.79 3.26
CA LYS A 91 15.61 -16.29 3.04
C LYS A 91 16.38 -16.08 4.36
N LYS A 92 15.75 -15.59 5.43
CA LYS A 92 16.41 -15.45 6.75
C LYS A 92 16.68 -16.79 7.43
N ALA A 93 15.77 -17.76 7.33
CA ALA A 93 15.98 -19.12 7.85
C ALA A 93 17.16 -19.82 7.15
N LYS A 94 17.27 -19.67 5.82
CA LYS A 94 18.36 -20.28 5.03
C LYS A 94 19.74 -19.64 5.30
N LYS A 95 19.80 -18.37 5.70
CA LYS A 95 21.04 -17.67 6.03
C LYS A 95 21.57 -18.02 7.43
N LYS A 96 20.69 -18.30 8.40
CA LYS A 96 21.07 -18.79 9.74
C LYS A 96 21.60 -20.24 9.73
N GLY A 97 21.12 -21.10 8.84
CA GLY A 97 21.57 -22.50 8.74
C GLY A 97 22.90 -22.72 8.00
N LYS A 98 23.37 -21.73 7.21
CA LYS A 98 24.64 -21.83 6.45
C LYS A 98 25.85 -21.22 7.16
N ASN A 99 25.65 -20.52 8.27
CA ASN A 99 26.72 -19.86 9.04
C ASN A 99 27.17 -20.67 10.27
N ASN A 100 26.66 -21.89 10.45
CA ASN A 100 26.92 -22.77 11.59
C ASN A 100 27.54 -24.14 11.18
N ILE A 101 28.22 -24.20 10.03
CA ILE A 101 29.04 -25.36 9.63
C ILE A 101 30.40 -24.83 9.19
#